data_AF-A6ES98-F1
#
_entry.id   AF-A6ES98-F1
#
_cell.length_a   1.000
_cell.length_b   1.000
_cell.length_c   1.000
_cell.angle_alpha   90.00
_cell.angle_beta   90.00
_cell.angle_gamma   90.00
#
_symmetry.space_group_name_H-M   'P 1'
#
loop_
_entity.id
_entity.type
_entity.pdbx_description
1 polymer ?
#
loop_
_entity_poly.entity_id
_entity_poly.type
_entity_poly.pdbx_seq_one_letter_code
_entity_poly.pdbx_strand_id
1 'polypeptide(L)'
;MNTSNNYLTRLAHLEIMLAGILIFMPLVLFLVEKGDTFRGCEGELNSVVGFRDSISDYVYMHNAQIFGMFLAAAAMMFIYNGIIYFKKEKEIKQLLDSATFTKAATEVITTIQKEKPHGGKFYNIIFGLSLLGVLLFPHCEFPIPHYVSAVIFFVGSIVLMAFAGNEKFRKTGIVLAVISAVSLGLTFADISWYTLFFAEWIALTAIAIHYVLEANYNAN
;
A
#
# COMPACT_ATOMS: atom_id res chain seq x y z
N MET A 1 23.20 18.94 13.05
CA MET A 1 22.30 19.10 11.88
C MET A 1 22.33 17.91 10.89
N ASN A 2 22.73 16.69 11.26
CA ASN A 2 22.90 15.57 10.29
C ASN A 2 21.98 14.35 10.52
N THR A 3 21.10 14.37 11.54
CA THR A 3 20.28 13.21 11.93
C THR A 3 18.88 13.19 11.30
N SER A 4 18.26 14.36 11.09
CA SER A 4 16.91 14.42 10.47
C SER A 4 16.92 14.00 9.00
N ASN A 5 17.96 14.39 8.26
CA ASN A 5 18.10 14.05 6.83
C ASN A 5 18.21 12.52 6.63
N ASN A 6 19.07 11.86 7.41
CA ASN A 6 19.23 10.40 7.38
C ASN A 6 17.93 9.63 7.66
N TYR A 7 17.02 10.18 8.46
CA TYR A 7 15.74 9.55 8.76
C TYR A 7 14.77 9.62 7.58
N LEU A 8 14.60 10.81 6.99
CA LEU A 8 13.69 11.00 5.86
C LEU A 8 14.13 10.16 4.67
N THR A 9 15.45 10.09 4.45
CA THR A 9 16.04 9.17 3.47
C THR A 9 15.68 7.71 3.77
N ARG A 10 15.79 7.23 5.01
CA ARG A 10 15.44 5.83 5.36
C ARG A 10 13.96 5.53 5.12
N LEU A 11 13.07 6.45 5.47
CA LEU A 11 11.65 6.31 5.18
C LEU A 11 11.38 6.24 3.68
N ALA A 12 11.98 7.15 2.90
CA ALA A 12 11.82 7.16 1.45
C ALA A 12 12.30 5.84 0.82
N HIS A 13 13.41 5.27 1.30
CA HIS A 13 13.86 3.95 0.85
C HIS A 13 12.84 2.84 1.14
N LEU A 14 12.21 2.84 2.32
CA LEU A 14 11.18 1.86 2.67
C LEU A 14 9.95 2.00 1.77
N GLU A 15 9.50 3.22 1.51
CA GLU A 15 8.36 3.50 0.62
C GLU A 15 8.65 3.10 -0.83
N ILE A 16 9.88 3.30 -1.31
CA ILE A 16 10.32 2.84 -2.64
C ILE A 16 10.39 1.31 -2.70
N MET A 17 10.93 0.65 -1.67
CA MET A 17 10.95 -0.83 -1.60
C MET A 17 9.53 -1.41 -1.60
N LEU A 18 8.63 -0.82 -0.80
CA LEU A 18 7.22 -1.19 -0.76
C LEU A 18 6.58 -1.05 -2.14
N ALA A 19 6.77 0.08 -2.81
CA ALA A 19 6.27 0.32 -4.15
C ALA A 19 6.80 -0.71 -5.16
N GLY A 20 8.08 -1.06 -5.07
CA GLY A 20 8.67 -2.13 -5.87
C GLY A 20 7.92 -3.46 -5.69
N ILE A 21 7.68 -3.88 -4.44
CA ILE A 21 6.95 -5.13 -4.17
C ILE A 21 5.52 -5.08 -4.75
N LEU A 22 4.80 -3.98 -4.56
CA LEU A 22 3.41 -3.86 -5.04
C LEU A 22 3.31 -3.88 -6.58
N ILE A 23 4.27 -3.29 -7.30
CA ILE A 23 4.30 -3.28 -8.77
C ILE A 23 4.71 -4.65 -9.32
N PHE A 24 5.72 -5.28 -8.72
CA PHE A 24 6.29 -6.53 -9.24
C PHE A 24 5.52 -7.78 -8.82
N MET A 25 4.78 -7.75 -7.71
CA MET A 25 4.03 -8.93 -7.24
C MET A 25 3.06 -9.50 -8.30
N PRO A 26 2.20 -8.69 -8.97
CA PRO A 26 1.33 -9.21 -10.04
C PRO A 26 2.12 -9.71 -11.26
N LEU A 27 3.27 -9.09 -11.57
CA LEU A 27 4.13 -9.56 -12.65
C LEU A 27 4.75 -10.93 -12.34
N VAL A 28 5.22 -11.13 -11.11
CA VAL A 28 5.76 -12.42 -10.68
C VAL A 28 4.65 -13.48 -10.69
N LEU A 29 3.43 -13.13 -10.24
CA LEU A 29 2.26 -14.01 -10.32
C LEU A 29 2.01 -14.46 -11.76
N PHE A 30 1.99 -13.50 -12.68
CA PHE A 30 1.82 -13.75 -14.10
C PHE A 30 2.90 -14.68 -14.69
N LEU A 31 4.16 -14.52 -14.27
CA LEU A 31 5.26 -15.34 -14.79
C LEU A 31 5.24 -16.77 -14.24
N VAL A 32 4.88 -16.96 -12.97
CA VAL A 32 4.83 -18.28 -12.32
C VAL A 32 3.60 -19.07 -12.79
N GLU A 33 2.52 -18.40 -13.17
CA GLU A 33 1.28 -19.03 -13.62
C GLU A 33 1.37 -19.68 -15.01
N LYS A 34 2.37 -19.32 -15.83
CA LYS A 34 2.57 -19.96 -17.14
C LYS A 34 2.89 -21.45 -16.98
N GLY A 35 1.85 -22.28 -17.05
CA GLY A 35 1.96 -23.74 -17.08
C GLY A 35 1.44 -24.46 -15.83
N ASP A 36 0.83 -23.76 -14.87
CA ASP A 36 0.31 -24.37 -13.65
C ASP A 36 -1.22 -24.57 -13.73
N THR A 37 -1.71 -25.73 -13.28
CA THR A 37 -3.15 -25.96 -13.09
C THR A 37 -3.56 -25.47 -11.72
N PHE A 38 -4.64 -24.69 -11.66
CA PHE A 38 -5.12 -24.11 -10.41
C PHE A 38 -6.50 -24.67 -10.04
N ARG A 39 -6.76 -24.75 -8.73
CA ARG A 39 -8.04 -25.24 -8.20
C ARG A 39 -8.85 -24.05 -7.70
N GLY A 40 -9.98 -23.76 -8.36
CA GLY A 40 -10.90 -22.70 -7.94
C GLY A 40 -11.68 -23.05 -6.66
N CYS A 41 -12.55 -22.15 -6.20
CA CYS A 41 -13.37 -22.36 -4.99
C CYS A 41 -14.26 -23.61 -5.04
N GLU A 42 -14.68 -24.03 -6.23
CA GLU A 42 -15.53 -25.22 -6.41
C GLU A 42 -14.72 -26.52 -6.43
N GLY A 43 -13.41 -26.45 -6.25
CA GLY A 43 -12.55 -27.63 -6.21
C GLY A 43 -12.26 -28.25 -7.58
N GLU A 44 -12.81 -27.71 -8.66
CA GLU A 44 -12.57 -28.14 -10.03
C GLU A 44 -11.17 -27.74 -10.50
N LEU A 45 -10.50 -28.67 -11.19
CA LEU A 45 -9.18 -28.45 -11.77
C LEU A 45 -9.36 -27.72 -13.10
N ASN A 46 -9.19 -26.40 -13.07
CA ASN A 46 -9.28 -25.59 -14.28
C ASN A 46 -7.91 -25.52 -14.95
N SER A 47 -7.80 -26.06 -16.16
CA SER A 47 -6.67 -25.76 -17.05
C SER A 47 -6.84 -24.32 -17.51
N VAL A 48 -6.01 -23.42 -16.99
CA VAL A 48 -6.16 -21.98 -17.23
C VAL A 48 -5.72 -21.69 -18.68
N VAL A 49 -6.68 -21.56 -19.59
CA VAL A 49 -6.47 -20.86 -20.87
C VAL A 49 -6.85 -19.39 -20.63
N GLY A 50 -6.13 -18.69 -19.75
CA GLY A 50 -6.53 -17.34 -19.31
C GLY A 50 -5.73 -16.75 -18.15
N PHE A 51 -6.20 -15.62 -17.63
CA PHE A 51 -5.71 -14.99 -16.40
C PHE A 51 -6.60 -15.41 -15.23
N ARG A 52 -6.04 -15.51 -14.02
CA ARG A 52 -6.83 -15.64 -12.79
C ARG A 52 -7.82 -14.51 -12.58
N ASP A 53 -8.83 -14.78 -11.75
CA ASP A 53 -9.86 -13.82 -11.41
C ASP A 53 -9.35 -12.76 -10.43
N SER A 54 -8.58 -13.12 -9.40
CA SER A 54 -8.00 -12.19 -8.41
C SER A 54 -6.53 -12.49 -8.10
N ILE A 55 -5.76 -11.46 -7.72
CA ILE A 55 -4.42 -11.60 -7.14
C ILE A 55 -4.45 -12.55 -5.95
N SER A 56 -5.49 -12.47 -5.11
CA SER A 56 -5.62 -13.27 -3.89
C SER A 56 -5.73 -14.77 -4.13
N ASP A 57 -6.03 -15.18 -5.36
CA ASP A 57 -6.10 -16.58 -5.77
C ASP A 57 -4.73 -17.26 -5.69
N TYR A 58 -3.62 -16.54 -5.46
CA TYR A 58 -2.31 -17.16 -5.32
C TYR A 58 -2.26 -18.28 -4.26
N VAL A 59 -3.15 -18.26 -3.26
CA VAL A 59 -3.13 -19.21 -2.14
C VAL A 59 -3.37 -20.66 -2.56
N TYR A 60 -4.07 -20.90 -3.68
CA TYR A 60 -4.35 -22.26 -4.16
C TYR A 60 -3.39 -22.71 -5.28
N MET A 61 -2.29 -21.97 -5.50
CA MET A 61 -1.20 -22.38 -6.38
C MET A 61 -0.24 -23.35 -5.68
N HIS A 62 0.51 -24.16 -6.45
CA HIS A 62 1.51 -25.06 -5.89
C HIS A 62 2.61 -24.30 -5.11
N ASN A 63 3.03 -23.14 -5.63
CA ASN A 63 4.06 -22.27 -5.05
C ASN A 63 3.48 -21.07 -4.29
N ALA A 64 2.30 -21.23 -3.67
CA ALA A 64 1.60 -20.17 -2.94
C ALA A 64 2.46 -19.46 -1.88
N GLN A 65 3.46 -20.15 -1.31
CA GLN A 65 4.31 -19.60 -0.25
C GLN A 65 5.16 -18.42 -0.74
N ILE A 66 5.59 -18.43 -2.00
CA ILE A 66 6.41 -17.34 -2.58
C ILE A 66 5.63 -16.04 -2.59
N PHE A 67 4.38 -16.10 -3.01
CA PHE A 67 3.48 -14.94 -3.06
C PHE A 67 3.02 -14.52 -1.68
N GLY A 68 2.75 -15.49 -0.80
CA GLY A 68 2.51 -15.22 0.61
C GLY A 68 3.65 -14.43 1.26
N MET A 69 4.91 -14.75 0.94
CA MET A 69 6.06 -13.99 1.44
C MET A 69 6.10 -12.55 0.90
N PHE A 70 5.82 -12.32 -0.38
CA PHE A 70 5.78 -10.95 -0.94
C PHE A 70 4.65 -10.12 -0.34
N LEU A 71 3.46 -10.71 -0.21
CA LEU A 71 2.30 -10.02 0.36
C LEU A 71 2.50 -9.74 1.84
N ALA A 72 3.04 -10.69 2.60
CA ALA A 72 3.43 -10.50 4.00
C ALA A 72 4.51 -9.42 4.13
N ALA A 73 5.53 -9.41 3.26
CA ALA A 73 6.58 -8.39 3.27
C ALA A 73 6.00 -6.99 3.01
N ALA A 74 5.12 -6.84 2.01
CA ALA A 74 4.43 -5.59 1.74
C ALA A 74 3.61 -5.13 2.96
N ALA A 75 2.84 -6.03 3.56
CA ALA A 75 2.00 -5.74 4.70
C ALA A 75 2.82 -5.30 5.93
N MET A 76 3.93 -5.99 6.20
CA MET A 76 4.86 -5.63 7.27
C MET A 76 5.55 -4.29 7.00
N MET A 77 5.88 -3.96 5.75
CA MET A 77 6.43 -2.65 5.40
C MET A 77 5.42 -1.51 5.62
N PHE A 78 4.13 -1.73 5.30
CA PHE A 78 3.06 -0.78 5.64
C PHE A 78 2.97 -0.55 7.15
N ILE A 79 2.91 -1.62 7.95
CA ILE A 79 2.86 -1.53 9.41
C ILE A 79 4.09 -0.80 9.96
N TYR A 80 5.28 -1.21 9.51
CA TYR A 80 6.53 -0.61 9.94
C TYR A 80 6.61 0.87 9.59
N ASN A 81 6.22 1.24 8.37
CA ASN A 81 6.15 2.63 7.94
C ASN A 81 5.24 3.45 8.88
N GLY A 82 4.03 2.97 9.15
CA GLY A 82 3.10 3.63 10.07
C GLY A 82 3.63 3.79 11.49
N ILE A 83 4.29 2.77 12.05
CA ILE A 83 4.90 2.82 13.39
C ILE A 83 6.00 3.86 13.46
N ILE A 84 6.88 3.92 12.46
CA ILE A 84 7.97 4.92 12.46
C ILE A 84 7.38 6.34 12.45
N TYR A 85 6.39 6.61 11.59
CA TYR A 85 5.72 7.91 11.56
C TYR A 85 5.09 8.28 12.92
N PHE A 86 4.41 7.33 13.57
CA PHE A 86 3.79 7.55 14.88
C PHE A 86 4.82 7.87 15.97
N LYS A 87 5.94 7.13 16.00
CA LYS A 87 7.03 7.38 16.96
C LYS A 87 7.60 8.79 16.79
N LYS A 88 7.86 9.23 15.55
CA LYS A 88 8.43 10.56 15.29
C LYS A 88 7.46 11.68 15.64
N GLU A 89 6.16 11.53 15.38
CA GLU A 89 5.18 12.53 15.80
C GLU A 89 5.16 12.71 17.32
N LYS A 90 5.29 11.62 18.08
CA LYS A 90 5.39 11.67 19.55
C LYS A 90 6.67 12.37 20.01
N GLU A 91 7.82 12.06 19.41
CA GLU A 91 9.10 12.73 19.72
C GLU A 91 9.03 14.24 19.44
N ILE A 92 8.48 14.64 18.29
CA ILE A 92 8.26 16.04 17.94
C ILE A 92 7.36 16.72 18.98
N LYS A 93 6.24 16.10 19.35
CA LYS A 93 5.32 16.65 20.34
C LYS A 93 6.00 16.85 21.70
N GLN A 94 6.77 15.87 22.15
CA GLN A 94 7.55 15.98 23.40
C GLN A 94 8.57 17.12 23.35
N LEU A 95 9.27 17.29 22.23
CA LEU A 95 10.20 18.40 22.04
C LEU A 95 9.48 19.75 22.09
N LEU A 96 8.34 19.88 21.41
CA LEU A 96 7.51 21.09 21.42
C LEU A 96 7.00 21.43 22.83
N ASP A 97 6.53 20.44 23.57
CA ASP A 97 6.00 20.63 24.94
C ASP A 97 7.12 21.01 25.94
N SER A 98 8.35 20.56 25.70
CA SER A 98 9.52 20.85 26.55
C SER A 98 10.22 22.19 26.25
N ALA A 99 9.90 22.82 25.12
CA ALA A 99 10.60 24.00 24.64
C ALA A 99 10.24 25.24 25.47
N THR A 100 11.19 25.73 26.27
CA THR A 100 11.04 27.00 27.01
C THR A 100 10.97 28.17 26.02
N PHE A 101 10.02 29.09 26.21
CA PHE A 101 9.75 30.24 25.32
C PHE A 101 10.96 31.20 25.23
N THR A 102 11.94 30.83 24.41
CA THR A 102 13.10 31.64 24.03
C THR A 102 13.10 31.80 22.52
N LYS A 103 13.71 32.87 22.01
CA LYS A 103 13.80 33.12 20.57
C LYS A 103 14.45 31.96 19.79
N ALA A 104 15.44 31.29 20.40
CA ALA A 104 16.07 30.09 19.85
C ALA A 104 15.09 28.89 19.80
N ALA A 105 14.26 28.72 20.83
CA ALA A 105 13.21 27.71 20.82
C ALA A 105 12.18 27.96 19.71
N THR A 106 11.82 29.23 19.45
CA THR A 106 10.90 29.58 18.35
C THR A 106 11.45 29.16 16.99
N GLU A 107 12.74 29.36 16.73
CA GLU A 107 13.39 28.96 15.48
C GLU A 107 13.49 27.43 15.32
N VAL A 108 13.74 26.73 16.43
CA VAL A 108 13.69 25.26 16.46
C VAL A 108 12.27 24.75 16.24
N ILE A 109 11.26 25.36 16.86
CA ILE A 109 9.84 24.99 16.70
C ILE A 109 9.39 25.21 15.25
N THR A 110 9.73 26.32 14.61
CA THR A 110 9.34 26.58 13.22
C THR A 110 10.03 25.61 12.25
N THR A 111 11.29 25.26 12.52
CA THR A 111 12.01 24.23 11.74
C THR A 111 11.37 22.85 11.93
N ILE A 112 11.06 22.46 13.17
CA ILE A 112 10.38 21.20 13.49
C ILE A 112 8.98 21.14 12.89
N GLN A 113 8.22 22.24 12.91
CA GLN A 113 6.90 22.31 12.27
C GLN A 113 6.99 22.19 10.75
N LYS A 114 8.04 22.76 10.14
CA LYS A 114 8.32 22.61 8.71
C LYS A 114 8.76 21.19 8.36
N GLU A 115 9.50 20.52 9.25
CA GLU A 115 9.88 19.11 9.13
C GLU A 115 8.78 18.15 9.60
N LYS A 116 7.68 18.64 10.20
CA LYS A 116 6.60 17.78 10.67
C LYS A 116 5.99 17.14 9.42
N PRO A 117 6.09 15.81 9.27
CA PRO A 117 5.42 15.15 8.17
C PRO A 117 3.92 15.50 8.25
N HIS A 118 3.33 15.87 7.12
CA HIS A 118 1.94 16.27 7.05
C HIS A 118 1.03 15.10 7.46
N GLY A 119 0.61 15.10 8.74
CA GLY A 119 -0.31 14.13 9.31
C GLY A 119 0.33 12.79 9.66
N GLY A 120 -0.05 12.22 10.82
CA GLY A 120 0.38 10.87 11.20
C GLY A 120 -0.10 9.84 10.18
N LYS A 121 0.82 9.06 9.61
CA LYS A 121 0.50 7.97 8.66
C LYS A 121 -0.03 6.71 9.34
N PHE A 122 -0.91 6.86 10.34
CA PHE A 122 -1.48 5.72 11.06
C PHE A 122 -2.29 4.79 10.14
N TYR A 123 -2.83 5.34 9.06
CA TYR A 123 -3.52 4.60 8.02
C TYR A 123 -2.64 3.51 7.40
N ASN A 124 -1.30 3.65 7.42
CA ASN A 124 -0.40 2.59 6.94
C ASN A 124 -0.45 1.35 7.82
N ILE A 125 -0.67 1.50 9.12
CA ILE A 125 -0.86 0.36 10.02
C ILE A 125 -2.17 -0.34 9.65
N ILE A 126 -3.24 0.43 9.43
CA ILE A 126 -4.54 -0.12 9.03
C ILE A 126 -4.42 -0.86 7.70
N PHE A 127 -3.83 -0.24 6.67
CA PHE A 127 -3.65 -0.86 5.36
C PHE A 127 -2.76 -2.10 5.42
N GLY A 128 -1.69 -2.08 6.21
CA GLY A 128 -0.86 -3.27 6.41
C GLY A 128 -1.62 -4.40 7.11
N LEU A 129 -2.41 -4.10 8.14
CA LEU A 129 -3.28 -5.10 8.79
C LEU A 129 -4.38 -5.62 7.86
N SER A 130 -4.97 -4.76 7.04
CA SER A 130 -5.93 -5.16 6.01
C SER A 130 -5.28 -6.04 4.94
N LEU A 131 -4.06 -5.73 4.51
CA LEU A 131 -3.33 -6.57 3.55
C LEU A 131 -2.95 -7.93 4.15
N LEU A 132 -2.61 -7.99 5.45
CA LEU A 132 -2.51 -9.26 6.19
C LEU A 132 -3.85 -9.99 6.25
N GLY A 133 -4.96 -9.29 6.40
CA GLY A 133 -6.30 -9.89 6.35
C GLY A 133 -6.56 -10.58 5.01
N VAL A 134 -6.24 -9.92 3.89
CA VAL A 134 -6.33 -10.51 2.53
C VAL A 134 -5.45 -11.76 2.41
N LEU A 135 -4.24 -11.75 2.98
CA LEU A 135 -3.30 -12.87 3.01
C LEU A 135 -3.81 -14.06 3.87
N LEU A 136 -4.35 -13.77 5.06
CA LEU A 136 -4.69 -14.78 6.08
C LEU A 136 -6.07 -15.38 5.89
N PHE A 137 -6.96 -14.70 5.18
CA PHE A 137 -8.32 -15.15 4.93
C PHE A 137 -8.51 -15.40 3.43
N PRO A 138 -8.22 -16.61 2.93
CA PRO A 138 -8.56 -17.01 1.57
C PRO A 138 -10.04 -16.79 1.26
N HIS A 139 -10.35 -16.27 0.08
CA HIS A 139 -11.70 -15.82 -0.24
C HIS A 139 -12.72 -16.97 -0.42
N CYS A 140 -12.28 -18.21 -0.68
CA CYS A 140 -13.18 -19.36 -0.82
C CYS A 140 -13.63 -19.89 0.56
N GLU A 141 -12.71 -19.95 1.53
CA GLU A 141 -12.98 -20.43 2.89
C GLU A 141 -13.52 -19.33 3.81
N PHE A 142 -13.02 -18.10 3.67
CA PHE A 142 -13.32 -16.98 4.55
C PHE A 142 -13.67 -15.70 3.75
N PRO A 143 -14.74 -15.72 2.93
CA PRO A 143 -15.08 -14.61 2.03
C PRO A 143 -15.33 -13.29 2.75
N ILE A 144 -16.06 -13.32 3.87
CA ILE A 144 -16.43 -12.10 4.60
C ILE A 144 -15.19 -11.33 5.09
N PRO A 145 -14.30 -11.91 5.93
CA PRO A 145 -13.13 -11.17 6.39
C PRO A 145 -12.15 -10.84 5.25
N HIS A 146 -12.08 -11.68 4.20
CA HIS A 146 -11.31 -11.38 2.99
C HIS A 146 -11.77 -10.08 2.33
N TYR A 147 -13.04 -10.01 1.93
CA TYR A 147 -13.58 -8.85 1.20
C TYR A 147 -13.60 -7.60 2.06
N VAL A 148 -13.90 -7.70 3.36
CA VAL A 148 -13.79 -6.55 4.28
C VAL A 148 -12.36 -6.02 4.28
N SER A 149 -11.37 -6.90 4.36
CA SER A 149 -9.95 -6.51 4.35
C SER A 149 -9.53 -5.89 3.02
N ALA A 150 -9.95 -6.48 1.90
CA ALA A 150 -9.69 -5.96 0.57
C ALA A 150 -10.32 -4.58 0.35
N VAL A 151 -11.57 -4.38 0.78
CA VAL A 151 -12.26 -3.08 0.69
C VAL A 151 -11.53 -2.02 1.51
N ILE A 152 -11.17 -2.31 2.77
CA ILE A 152 -10.44 -1.35 3.61
C ILE A 152 -9.10 -0.97 2.95
N PHE A 153 -8.38 -1.95 2.40
CA PHE A 153 -7.10 -1.69 1.75
C PHE A 153 -7.25 -0.87 0.46
N PHE A 154 -8.02 -1.34 -0.51
CA PHE A 154 -8.12 -0.71 -1.83
C PHE A 154 -8.91 0.60 -1.79
N VAL A 155 -10.13 0.59 -1.24
CA VAL A 155 -10.97 1.80 -1.16
C VAL A 155 -10.35 2.81 -0.20
N GLY A 156 -9.81 2.35 0.93
CA GLY A 156 -9.10 3.23 1.85
C GLY A 156 -7.91 3.92 1.19
N SER A 157 -7.11 3.19 0.38
CA SER A 157 -5.99 3.78 -0.36
C SER A 157 -6.45 4.79 -1.42
N ILE A 158 -7.57 4.53 -2.12
CA ILE A 158 -8.16 5.48 -3.08
C ILE A 158 -8.57 6.77 -2.39
N VAL A 159 -9.28 6.67 -1.27
CA VAL A 159 -9.70 7.84 -0.46
C VAL A 159 -8.48 8.61 0.03
N LEU A 160 -7.44 7.92 0.50
CA LEU A 160 -6.20 8.55 0.92
C LEU A 160 -5.55 9.35 -0.22
N MET A 161 -5.36 8.72 -1.39
CA MET A 161 -4.76 9.37 -2.56
C MET A 161 -5.55 10.59 -3.03
N ALA A 162 -6.88 10.54 -2.94
CA ALA A 162 -7.77 11.61 -3.37
C ALA A 162 -7.78 12.81 -2.41
N PHE A 163 -7.73 12.57 -1.09
CA PHE A 163 -8.05 13.62 -0.10
C PHE A 163 -6.94 13.93 0.90
N ALA A 164 -6.06 12.98 1.19
CA ALA A 164 -5.05 13.11 2.24
C ALA A 164 -3.61 13.24 1.70
N GLY A 165 -3.44 13.24 0.38
CA GLY A 165 -2.14 13.43 -0.25
C GLY A 165 -1.57 14.85 -0.09
N ASN A 166 -0.25 14.98 -0.22
CA ASN A 166 0.46 16.25 -0.18
C ASN A 166 -0.08 17.23 -1.24
N GLU A 167 -0.28 18.51 -0.87
CA GLU A 167 -0.81 19.54 -1.77
C GLU A 167 -0.06 19.65 -3.11
N LYS A 168 1.27 19.47 -3.09
CA LYS A 168 2.13 19.51 -4.28
C LYS A 168 1.76 18.43 -5.30
N PHE A 169 1.38 17.24 -4.84
CA PHE A 169 1.04 16.09 -5.69
C PHE A 169 -0.44 15.75 -5.67
N ARG A 170 -1.29 16.60 -5.08
CA ARG A 170 -2.73 16.35 -4.94
C ARG A 170 -3.41 16.05 -6.28
N LYS A 171 -3.04 16.78 -7.33
CA LYS A 171 -3.56 16.52 -8.69
C LYS A 171 -3.21 15.11 -9.16
N THR A 172 -1.95 14.70 -9.01
CA THR A 172 -1.51 13.35 -9.38
C THR A 172 -2.18 12.29 -8.51
N GLY A 173 -2.30 12.51 -7.20
CA GLY A 173 -3.02 11.62 -6.28
C GLY A 173 -4.48 11.40 -6.68
N ILE A 174 -5.20 12.47 -7.04
CA ILE A 174 -6.58 12.39 -7.54
C ILE A 174 -6.64 11.58 -8.84
N VAL A 175 -5.73 11.82 -9.79
CA VAL A 175 -5.70 11.04 -11.04
C VAL A 175 -5.47 9.55 -10.77
N LEU A 176 -4.52 9.20 -9.90
CA LEU A 176 -4.25 7.82 -9.51
C LEU A 176 -5.44 7.18 -8.78
N ALA A 177 -6.12 7.94 -7.93
CA ALA A 177 -7.34 7.50 -7.25
C ALA A 177 -8.48 7.22 -8.24
N VAL A 178 -8.70 8.11 -9.21
CA VAL A 178 -9.72 7.95 -10.26
C VAL A 178 -9.40 6.74 -11.12
N ILE A 179 -8.16 6.56 -11.57
CA ILE A 179 -7.73 5.38 -12.34
C ILE A 179 -8.01 4.10 -11.54
N SER A 180 -7.64 4.06 -10.26
CA SER A 180 -7.88 2.90 -9.39
C SER A 180 -9.37 2.62 -9.20
N ALA A 181 -10.18 3.66 -8.97
CA ALA A 181 -11.63 3.53 -8.77
C ALA A 181 -12.35 3.06 -10.03
N VAL A 182 -12.02 3.63 -11.19
CA VAL A 182 -12.56 3.20 -12.49
C VAL A 182 -12.13 1.77 -12.78
N SER A 183 -10.86 1.46 -12.54
CA SER A 183 -10.29 0.11 -12.71
C SER A 183 -11.06 -0.94 -11.90
N LEU A 184 -11.31 -0.69 -10.61
CA LEU A 184 -12.13 -1.57 -9.76
C LEU A 184 -13.60 -1.56 -10.15
N GLY A 185 -14.14 -0.43 -10.63
CA GLY A 185 -15.53 -0.35 -11.08
C GLY A 185 -15.80 -1.13 -12.37
N LEU A 186 -14.81 -1.22 -13.27
CA LEU A 186 -14.92 -1.95 -14.53
C LEU A 186 -15.10 -3.46 -14.33
N THR A 187 -14.76 -4.01 -13.17
CA THR A 187 -14.99 -5.44 -12.88
C THR A 187 -16.48 -5.78 -12.80
N PHE A 188 -17.35 -4.79 -12.59
CA PHE A 188 -18.81 -4.97 -12.59
C PHE A 188 -19.43 -4.89 -13.99
N ALA A 189 -18.64 -4.57 -15.03
CA ALA A 189 -19.13 -4.37 -16.40
C ALA A 189 -19.14 -5.65 -17.25
N ASP A 190 -18.86 -6.82 -16.66
CA ASP A 190 -18.84 -8.14 -17.32
C ASP A 190 -18.00 -8.18 -18.62
N ILE A 191 -16.83 -7.55 -18.56
CA ILE A 191 -15.89 -7.49 -19.68
C ILE A 191 -14.99 -8.73 -19.63
N SER A 192 -15.19 -9.65 -20.57
CA SER A 192 -14.58 -10.99 -20.55
C SER A 192 -13.06 -11.06 -20.46
N TRP A 193 -12.33 -10.02 -20.91
CA TRP A 193 -10.87 -9.96 -20.84
C TRP A 193 -10.33 -9.19 -19.63
N TYR A 194 -11.21 -8.52 -18.88
CA TYR A 194 -10.84 -7.63 -17.79
C TYR A 194 -11.27 -8.22 -16.44
N THR A 195 -10.39 -9.02 -15.87
CA THR A 195 -10.61 -9.69 -14.59
C THR A 195 -10.31 -8.76 -13.40
N LEU A 196 -10.79 -9.15 -12.22
CA LEU A 196 -10.47 -8.44 -10.97
C LEU A 196 -8.96 -8.38 -10.70
N PHE A 197 -8.18 -9.34 -11.19
CA PHE A 197 -6.72 -9.35 -11.16
C PHE A 197 -6.12 -8.11 -11.83
N PHE A 198 -6.56 -7.76 -13.04
CA PHE A 198 -6.08 -6.54 -13.71
C PHE A 198 -6.49 -5.30 -12.95
N ALA A 199 -7.71 -5.32 -12.39
CA ALA A 199 -8.21 -4.20 -11.64
C ALA A 199 -7.39 -3.93 -10.38
N GLU A 200 -7.08 -4.98 -9.63
CA GLU A 200 -6.22 -4.97 -8.44
C GLU A 200 -4.78 -4.59 -8.81
N TRP A 201 -4.23 -5.10 -9.92
CA TRP A 201 -2.88 -4.73 -10.37
C TRP A 201 -2.76 -3.23 -10.69
N ILE A 202 -3.72 -2.68 -11.43
CA ILE A 202 -3.74 -1.24 -11.73
C ILE A 202 -3.85 -0.43 -10.42
N ALA A 203 -4.71 -0.85 -9.49
CA ALA A 203 -4.85 -0.18 -8.20
C ALA A 203 -3.56 -0.26 -7.36
N LEU A 204 -2.92 -1.43 -7.26
CA LEU A 204 -1.63 -1.60 -6.57
C LEU A 204 -0.52 -0.74 -7.19
N THR A 205 -0.48 -0.66 -8.52
CA THR A 205 0.48 0.18 -9.25
C THR A 205 0.25 1.65 -8.96
N ALA A 206 -1.00 2.10 -8.94
CA ALA A 206 -1.34 3.48 -8.61
C ALA A 206 -0.96 3.84 -7.16
N ILE A 207 -1.24 2.94 -6.21
CA ILE A 207 -0.82 3.07 -4.81
C ILE A 207 0.71 3.17 -4.74
N ALA A 208 1.44 2.28 -5.40
CA ALA A 208 2.89 2.27 -5.43
C ALA A 208 3.48 3.58 -5.99
N ILE A 209 2.95 4.10 -7.11
CA ILE A 209 3.38 5.38 -7.67
C ILE A 209 3.15 6.52 -6.68
N HIS A 210 1.99 6.54 -6.00
CA HIS A 210 1.71 7.55 -4.98
C HIS A 210 2.76 7.54 -3.86
N TYR A 211 3.12 6.34 -3.35
CA TYR A 211 4.17 6.20 -2.34
C TYR A 211 5.54 6.67 -2.84
N VAL A 212 5.94 6.34 -4.08
CA VAL A 212 7.21 6.80 -4.65
C VAL A 212 7.27 8.32 -4.76
N LEU A 213 6.18 8.95 -5.18
CA LEU A 213 6.10 10.41 -5.28
C LEU A 213 6.24 11.08 -3.90
N GLU A 214 5.57 10.52 -2.89
CA GLU A 214 5.64 11.03 -1.53
C GLU A 214 7.03 10.81 -0.91
N ALA A 215 7.62 9.63 -1.13
CA ALA A 215 8.97 9.28 -0.69
C ALA A 215 10.02 10.25 -1.23
N ASN A 216 9.99 10.48 -2.55
CA ASN A 216 10.92 11.38 -3.23
C ASN A 216 10.75 12.84 -2.79
N TYR A 217 9.53 13.25 -2.46
CA TYR A 217 9.30 14.57 -1.91
C TYR A 217 9.86 14.71 -0.50
N ASN A 218 9.66 13.71 0.35
CA ASN A 218 10.14 13.75 1.72
C ASN A 218 11.68 13.67 1.81
N ALA A 219 12.35 13.12 0.79
CA ALA A 219 13.81 13.00 0.74
C ALA A 219 14.56 14.24 0.22
N ASN A 220 13.87 15.21 -0.40
CA ASN A 220 14.46 16.40 -1.03
C ASN A 220 14.03 17.70 -0.33
#